data_AF-A0A2N3FD92-F1
#
_entry.id   AF-A0A2N3FD92-F1
#
_cell.length_a   1.000
_cell.length_b   1.000
_cell.length_c   1.000
_cell.angle_alpha   90.00
_cell.angle_beta   90.00
_cell.angle_gamma   90.00
#
_symmetry.space_group_name_H-M   'P 1'
#
loop_
_entity.id
_entity.type
_entity.pdbx_description
1 polymer ?
#
loop_
_entity_poly.entity_id
_entity_poly.type
_entity_poly.pdbx_seq_one_letter_code
_entity_poly.pdbx_strand_id
1 'polypeptide(L)'
;MTTVRFHLDRLAADGLVAGRAVPSGGRGRPRMVYQAVRVPDARAGMLAALADAAAGDGPVAERAERAGEQWAEGLDVDGLDPMATLAAVFTELGFAPVPTVGGLALRACPFLEDARRHPEVVCGVHRGLAVGIARRAGASVDLRPFQGDVCVLATA
;
A
#
# COMPACT_ATOMS: atom_id res chain seq x y z
N MET A 1 23.38 -7.12 -25.53
CA MET A 1 22.78 -8.48 -25.48
C MET A 1 21.83 -8.56 -24.31
N THR A 2 20.56 -8.84 -24.56
CA THR A 2 19.50 -8.96 -23.56
C THR A 2 19.30 -10.44 -23.20
N THR A 3 20.00 -10.92 -22.17
CA THR A 3 19.78 -12.27 -21.66
C THR A 3 18.67 -12.26 -20.61
N VAL A 4 18.01 -13.40 -20.39
CA VAL A 4 17.00 -13.56 -19.33
C VAL A 4 17.54 -13.12 -17.97
N ARG A 5 18.81 -13.43 -17.68
CA ARG A 5 19.48 -13.00 -16.44
C ARG A 5 19.56 -11.48 -16.30
N PHE A 6 19.92 -10.78 -17.38
CA PHE A 6 19.95 -9.32 -17.36
C PHE A 6 18.58 -8.71 -17.03
N HIS A 7 17.50 -9.26 -17.59
CA HIS A 7 16.15 -8.79 -17.28
C HIS A 7 15.72 -9.14 -15.84
N LEU A 8 16.03 -10.34 -15.35
CA LEU A 8 15.73 -10.74 -13.98
C LEU A 8 16.51 -9.91 -12.95
N ASP A 9 17.75 -9.55 -13.24
CA ASP A 9 18.56 -8.70 -12.36
C ASP A 9 17.98 -7.26 -12.31
N ARG A 10 17.43 -6.74 -13.43
CA ARG A 10 16.69 -5.46 -13.42
C ARG A 10 15.38 -5.55 -12.64
N LEU A 11 14.56 -6.57 -12.91
CA LEU A 11 13.30 -6.77 -12.18
C LEU A 11 13.53 -6.95 -10.67
N ALA A 12 14.65 -7.57 -10.28
CA ALA A 12 15.03 -7.69 -8.88
C ALA A 12 15.50 -6.36 -8.28
N ALA A 13 16.26 -5.56 -9.04
CA ALA A 13 16.63 -4.21 -8.62
C ALA A 13 15.39 -3.29 -8.46
N ASP A 14 14.37 -3.52 -9.29
CA ASP A 14 13.09 -2.81 -9.25
C ASP A 14 12.10 -3.41 -8.23
N GLY A 15 12.50 -4.44 -7.47
CA GLY A 15 11.67 -5.08 -6.43
C GLY A 15 10.49 -5.93 -6.94
N LEU A 16 10.39 -6.15 -8.25
CA LEU A 16 9.29 -6.90 -8.88
C LEU A 16 9.49 -8.41 -8.81
N VAL A 17 10.71 -8.87 -8.55
CA VAL A 17 11.07 -10.29 -8.46
C VAL A 17 12.10 -10.50 -7.34
N ALA A 18 11.85 -11.48 -6.48
CA ALA A 18 12.81 -11.92 -5.47
C ALA A 18 13.64 -13.10 -6.01
N GLY A 19 14.97 -12.97 -5.98
CA GLY A 19 15.90 -14.03 -6.36
C GLY A 19 16.55 -14.69 -5.14
N ARG A 20 16.57 -16.03 -5.07
CA ARG A 20 17.35 -16.77 -4.06
C ARG A 20 18.25 -17.82 -4.69
N ALA A 21 19.44 -17.98 -4.11
CA ALA A 21 20.32 -19.11 -4.44
C ALA A 21 19.76 -20.39 -3.78
N VAL A 22 19.63 -21.45 -4.57
CA VAL A 22 19.28 -22.78 -4.09
C VAL A 22 20.56 -23.62 -4.09
N PRO A 23 20.90 -24.28 -2.97
CA PRO A 23 22.04 -25.19 -2.90
C PRO A 23 21.92 -26.26 -3.99
N SER A 24 22.98 -26.43 -4.78
CA SER A 24 23.13 -27.58 -5.68
C SER A 24 24.07 -28.58 -5.03
N GLY A 25 23.66 -29.84 -4.90
CA GLY A 25 24.41 -30.90 -4.20
C GLY A 25 25.74 -31.33 -4.86
N GLY A 26 26.30 -30.53 -5.77
CA GLY A 26 27.55 -30.84 -6.49
C GLY A 26 28.43 -29.60 -6.68
N ARG A 27 29.63 -29.80 -7.24
CA ARG A 27 30.56 -28.71 -7.54
C ARG A 27 30.02 -27.88 -8.72
N GLY A 28 29.78 -26.59 -8.50
CA GLY A 28 29.28 -25.67 -9.52
C GLY A 28 28.71 -24.38 -8.93
N ARG A 29 28.33 -23.45 -9.80
CA ARG A 29 27.65 -22.21 -9.38
C ARG A 29 26.24 -22.56 -8.89
N PRO A 30 25.80 -22.05 -7.72
CA PRO A 30 24.44 -22.30 -7.22
C PRO A 30 23.36 -21.93 -8.23
N ARG A 31 22.28 -22.71 -8.25
CA ARG A 31 21.11 -22.40 -9.09
C ARG A 31 20.36 -21.22 -8.48
N MET A 32 20.08 -20.21 -9.29
CA MET A 32 19.16 -19.14 -8.89
C MET A 32 17.72 -19.55 -9.20
N VAL A 33 16.82 -19.34 -8.24
CA VAL A 33 15.37 -19.33 -8.49
C VAL A 33 14.84 -17.94 -8.23
N TYR A 34 13.88 -17.55 -9.06
CA TYR A 34 13.25 -16.25 -9.01
C TYR A 34 11.75 -16.44 -8.80
N GLN A 35 11.16 -15.61 -7.96
CA GLN A 35 9.73 -15.58 -7.70
C GLN A 35 9.23 -14.16 -7.88
N ALA A 36 8.11 -13.98 -8.59
CA ALA A 36 7.47 -12.67 -8.69
C ALA A 36 7.07 -12.20 -7.28
N VAL A 37 7.43 -10.96 -6.94
CA VAL A 37 6.90 -10.31 -5.75
C VAL A 37 5.46 -9.92 -6.06
N ARG A 38 4.51 -10.36 -5.23
CA ARG A 38 3.15 -9.84 -5.36
C ARG A 38 3.15 -8.42 -4.81
N VAL A 39 3.12 -7.44 -5.70
CA VAL A 39 2.83 -6.07 -5.30
C VAL A 39 1.36 -6.05 -4.85
N PRO A 40 1.05 -5.51 -3.66
CA PRO A 40 -0.33 -5.29 -3.25
C PRO A 40 -1.10 -4.55 -4.34
N ASP A 41 -2.11 -5.20 -4.91
CA ASP A 41 -2.92 -4.60 -5.95
C ASP A 41 -3.94 -3.66 -5.28
N ALA A 42 -3.64 -2.37 -5.28
CA ALA A 42 -4.52 -1.33 -4.76
C ALA A 42 -5.94 -1.41 -5.36
N ARG A 43 -6.09 -1.87 -6.61
CA ARG A 43 -7.39 -2.07 -7.27
C ARG A 43 -8.14 -3.26 -6.69
N ALA A 44 -7.47 -4.40 -6.51
CA ALA A 44 -8.08 -5.56 -5.87
C ALA A 44 -8.48 -5.25 -4.42
N GLY A 45 -7.60 -4.58 -3.67
CA GLY A 45 -7.85 -4.16 -2.28
C GLY A 45 -9.02 -3.18 -2.18
N MET A 46 -9.06 -2.15 -3.04
CA MET A 46 -10.19 -1.22 -3.11
C MET A 46 -11.49 -1.94 -3.47
N LEU A 47 -11.49 -2.84 -4.46
CA LEU A 47 -12.70 -3.59 -4.84
C LEU A 47 -13.23 -4.44 -3.69
N ALA A 48 -12.35 -5.12 -2.95
CA ALA A 48 -12.74 -5.89 -1.76
C ALA A 48 -13.34 -4.98 -0.69
N ALA A 49 -12.65 -3.88 -0.35
CA ALA A 49 -13.14 -2.92 0.64
C ALA A 49 -14.49 -2.31 0.25
N LEU A 50 -14.69 -1.99 -1.03
CA LEU A 50 -15.98 -1.49 -1.52
C LEU A 50 -17.09 -2.54 -1.45
N ALA A 51 -16.78 -3.81 -1.71
CA ALA A 51 -17.73 -4.90 -1.58
C ALA A 51 -18.15 -5.10 -0.11
N ASP A 52 -17.18 -5.08 0.82
CA ASP A 52 -17.45 -5.18 2.27
C ASP A 52 -18.26 -3.97 2.76
N ALA A 53 -17.91 -2.76 2.30
CA ALA A 53 -18.67 -1.56 2.61
C ALA A 53 -20.08 -1.59 2.00
N ALA A 54 -20.30 -2.20 0.84
CA ALA A 54 -21.62 -2.32 0.23
C ALA A 54 -22.51 -3.35 0.96
N ALA A 55 -21.91 -4.38 1.56
CA ALA A 55 -22.62 -5.45 2.26
C ALA A 55 -23.07 -5.07 3.68
N GLY A 56 -22.47 -4.05 4.30
CA GLY A 56 -22.78 -3.63 5.67
C GLY A 56 -23.95 -2.64 5.77
N ASP A 57 -24.43 -2.46 7.01
CA ASP A 57 -25.47 -1.49 7.37
C ASP A 57 -24.90 -0.17 7.93
N GLY A 58 -25.72 0.89 7.93
CA GLY A 58 -25.43 2.19 8.57
C GLY A 58 -25.12 3.34 7.60
N PRO A 59 -24.33 4.35 8.01
CA PRO A 59 -23.84 5.40 7.12
C PRO A 59 -22.70 4.91 6.22
N VAL A 60 -22.69 5.33 4.95
CA VAL A 60 -21.69 4.87 3.96
C VAL A 60 -20.26 5.27 4.33
N ALA A 61 -20.07 6.47 4.89
CA ALA A 61 -18.75 6.97 5.29
C ALA A 61 -18.11 6.07 6.36
N GLU A 62 -18.87 5.71 7.39
CA GLU A 62 -18.38 4.82 8.44
C GLU A 62 -18.10 3.39 7.92
N ARG A 63 -18.92 2.90 6.98
CA ARG A 63 -18.67 1.58 6.36
C ARG A 63 -17.41 1.58 5.53
N ALA A 64 -17.19 2.63 4.75
CA ALA A 64 -15.98 2.80 3.95
C ALA A 64 -14.72 2.84 4.83
N GLU A 65 -14.75 3.61 5.92
CA GLU A 65 -13.66 3.64 6.90
C GLU A 65 -13.42 2.26 7.52
N ARG A 66 -14.47 1.57 8.00
CA ARG A 66 -14.33 0.21 8.54
C ARG A 66 -13.75 -0.78 7.54
N ALA A 67 -14.17 -0.72 6.28
CA ALA A 67 -13.62 -1.59 5.24
C ALA A 67 -12.14 -1.30 4.96
N GLY A 68 -11.73 -0.03 5.01
CA GLY A 68 -10.33 0.36 4.98
C GLY A 68 -9.52 -0.22 6.15
N GLU A 69 -10.05 -0.13 7.36
CA GLU A 69 -9.41 -0.72 8.56
C GLU A 69 -9.25 -2.25 8.43
N GLN A 70 -10.27 -2.95 7.94
CA GLN A 70 -10.20 -4.40 7.69
C GLN A 70 -9.18 -4.75 6.61
N TRP A 71 -9.11 -3.96 5.54
CA TRP A 71 -8.07 -4.13 4.53
C TRP A 71 -6.67 -3.99 5.15
N ALA A 72 -6.47 -3.05 6.07
CA ALA A 72 -5.21 -2.89 6.78
C ALA A 72 -4.80 -4.15 7.56
N GLU A 73 -5.72 -4.97 8.06
CA GLU A 73 -5.42 -6.20 8.82
C GLU A 73 -4.73 -7.27 7.95
N GLY A 74 -5.07 -7.31 6.66
CA GLY A 74 -4.49 -8.26 5.71
C GLY A 74 -3.10 -7.88 5.18
N LEU A 75 -2.59 -6.70 5.54
CA LEU A 75 -1.27 -6.23 5.10
C LEU A 75 -0.17 -6.69 6.06
N ASP A 76 1.00 -6.94 5.48
CA ASP A 76 2.20 -7.16 6.28
C ASP A 76 2.72 -5.80 6.75
N VAL A 77 2.75 -5.60 8.07
CA VAL A 77 3.07 -4.32 8.70
C VAL A 77 4.22 -4.59 9.66
N ASP A 78 5.42 -4.48 9.11
CA ASP A 78 6.66 -4.57 9.86
C ASP A 78 7.17 -3.15 10.13
N GLY A 79 7.39 -2.80 11.41
CA GLY A 79 8.08 -1.56 11.73
C GLY A 79 7.93 -1.08 13.15
N LEU A 80 9.03 -0.56 13.69
CA LEU A 80 9.06 0.23 14.91
C LEU A 80 8.72 1.72 14.65
N ASP A 81 8.79 2.17 13.38
CA ASP A 81 8.49 3.54 12.96
C ASP A 81 7.20 3.59 12.11
N PRO A 82 6.09 4.09 12.68
CA PRO A 82 4.81 4.22 11.99
C PRO A 82 4.85 4.98 10.67
N MET A 83 5.63 6.06 10.60
CA MET A 83 5.66 6.92 9.41
C MET A 83 6.42 6.25 8.27
N ALA A 84 7.51 5.54 8.58
CA ALA A 84 8.23 4.73 7.62
C ALA A 84 7.35 3.59 7.08
N THR A 85 6.60 2.91 7.96
CA THR A 85 5.70 1.83 7.55
C THR A 85 4.55 2.34 6.67
N LEU A 86 3.92 3.46 7.03
CA LEU A 86 2.92 4.11 6.18
C LEU A 86 3.50 4.50 4.81
N ALA A 87 4.69 5.11 4.79
CA ALA A 87 5.34 5.50 3.54
C ALA A 87 5.63 4.28 2.65
N ALA A 88 6.09 3.17 3.22
CA ALA A 88 6.34 1.93 2.47
C ALA A 88 5.06 1.37 1.86
N VAL A 89 4.03 1.14 2.68
CA VAL A 89 2.75 0.56 2.23
C VAL A 89 2.06 1.45 1.20
N PHE A 90 1.99 2.76 1.43
CA PHE A 90 1.36 3.68 0.47
C PHE A 90 2.19 3.86 -0.81
N THR A 91 3.50 3.61 -0.78
CA THR A 91 4.32 3.53 -2.00
C THR A 91 3.94 2.31 -2.83
N GLU A 92 3.84 1.14 -2.20
CA GLU A 92 3.44 -0.10 -2.87
C GLU A 92 2.04 -0.02 -3.48
N LEU A 93 1.12 0.66 -2.80
CA LEU A 93 -0.24 0.91 -3.28
C LEU A 93 -0.34 2.03 -4.33
N GLY A 94 0.75 2.71 -4.66
CA GLY A 94 0.80 3.70 -5.75
C GLY A 94 0.33 5.11 -5.37
N PHE A 95 0.32 5.48 -4.09
CA PHE A 95 -0.06 6.83 -3.63
C PHE A 95 1.07 7.87 -3.72
N ALA A 96 2.29 7.43 -4.04
CA ALA A 96 3.48 8.28 -4.14
C ALA A 96 3.67 9.22 -2.92
N PRO A 97 3.84 8.67 -1.70
CA PRO A 97 4.00 9.45 -0.49
C PRO A 97 5.32 10.23 -0.49
N VAL A 98 5.29 11.45 0.05
CA VAL A 98 6.45 12.31 0.25
C VAL A 98 6.48 12.79 1.70
N PRO A 99 7.60 12.61 2.44
CA PRO A 99 7.74 13.14 3.79
C PRO A 99 7.53 14.65 3.87
N THR A 100 6.80 15.10 4.88
CA THR A 100 6.59 16.51 5.21
C THR A 100 6.85 16.76 6.69
N VAL A 101 6.85 18.04 7.10
CA VAL A 101 6.84 18.38 8.53
C VAL A 101 5.52 17.85 9.12
N GLY A 102 5.61 16.87 10.01
CA GLY A 102 4.46 16.29 10.72
C GLY A 102 3.65 15.23 9.96
N GLY A 103 4.14 14.67 8.85
CA GLY A 103 3.35 13.70 8.08
C GLY A 103 3.90 13.27 6.73
N LEU A 104 2.98 12.83 5.86
CA LEU A 104 3.21 12.51 4.45
C LEU A 104 2.23 13.29 3.57
N ALA A 105 2.72 13.85 2.47
CA ALA A 105 1.90 14.28 1.35
C ALA A 105 1.78 13.14 0.32
N LEU A 106 0.56 12.70 0.04
CA LEU A 106 0.25 11.71 -0.99
C LEU A 106 0.00 12.45 -2.31
N ARG A 107 0.91 12.28 -3.27
CA ARG A 107 0.88 13.01 -4.55
C ARG A 107 0.15 12.28 -5.67
N ALA A 108 -0.24 11.04 -5.45
CA ALA A 108 -1.02 10.25 -6.39
C ALA A 108 -2.20 9.60 -5.67
N CYS A 109 -3.31 9.45 -6.40
CA CYS A 109 -4.43 8.63 -6.00
C CYS A 109 -4.77 7.72 -7.18
N PRO A 110 -4.65 6.39 -7.05
CA PRO A 110 -5.01 5.44 -8.12
C PRO A 110 -6.49 5.53 -8.54
N PHE A 111 -7.33 6.19 -7.74
CA PHE A 111 -8.77 6.35 -7.92
C PHE A 111 -9.19 7.83 -7.95
N LEU A 112 -8.32 8.75 -8.39
CA LEU A 112 -8.55 10.20 -8.26
C LEU A 112 -9.91 10.66 -8.82
N GLU A 113 -10.32 10.15 -9.97
CA GLU A 113 -11.60 10.52 -10.58
C GLU A 113 -12.80 10.10 -9.73
N ASP A 114 -12.79 8.88 -9.21
CA ASP A 114 -13.83 8.37 -8.30
C ASP A 114 -13.81 9.07 -6.96
N ALA A 115 -12.62 9.37 -6.42
CA ALA A 115 -12.44 10.10 -5.16
C ALA A 115 -12.98 11.52 -5.23
N ARG A 116 -12.95 12.17 -6.41
CA ARG A 116 -13.58 13.48 -6.62
C ARG A 116 -15.10 13.40 -6.69
N ARG A 117 -15.66 12.30 -7.17
CA ARG A 117 -17.12 12.09 -7.26
C ARG A 117 -17.73 11.64 -5.93
N HIS A 118 -17.01 10.78 -5.20
CA HIS A 118 -17.48 10.12 -3.98
C HIS A 118 -16.38 10.13 -2.89
N PRO A 119 -15.98 11.32 -2.41
CA PRO A 119 -14.88 11.44 -1.44
C PRO A 119 -15.14 10.68 -0.15
N GLU A 120 -16.38 10.68 0.34
CA GLU A 120 -16.80 9.97 1.55
C GLU A 120 -16.62 8.44 1.46
N VAL A 121 -16.61 7.90 0.25
CA VAL A 121 -16.39 6.47 0.00
C VAL A 121 -14.90 6.19 -0.21
N VAL A 122 -14.31 6.78 -1.25
CA VAL A 122 -12.94 6.44 -1.65
C VAL A 122 -11.92 6.95 -0.62
N CYS A 123 -12.06 8.21 -0.18
CA CYS A 123 -11.17 8.75 0.84
C CYS A 123 -11.48 8.14 2.22
N GLY A 124 -12.73 7.72 2.47
CA GLY A 124 -13.09 6.94 3.67
C GLY A 124 -12.32 5.63 3.76
N VAL A 125 -12.31 4.82 2.68
CA VAL A 125 -11.50 3.59 2.61
C VAL A 125 -10.01 3.89 2.83
N HIS A 126 -9.46 4.90 2.17
CA HIS A 126 -8.05 5.27 2.35
C HIS A 126 -7.73 5.74 3.78
N ARG A 127 -8.66 6.46 4.42
CA ARG A 127 -8.54 6.91 5.81
C ARG A 127 -8.51 5.72 6.76
N GLY A 128 -9.48 4.81 6.65
CA GLY A 128 -9.52 3.59 7.44
C GLY A 128 -8.27 2.73 7.27
N LEU A 129 -7.78 2.61 6.05
CA LEU A 129 -6.52 1.92 5.73
C LEU A 129 -5.34 2.55 6.47
N ALA A 130 -5.17 3.87 6.36
CA ALA A 130 -4.09 4.59 7.04
C ALA A 130 -4.16 4.46 8.56
N VAL A 131 -5.36 4.60 9.13
CA VAL A 131 -5.61 4.45 10.58
C VAL A 131 -5.28 3.03 11.03
N GLY A 132 -5.73 2.01 10.30
CA GLY A 132 -5.46 0.60 10.62
C GLY A 132 -3.97 0.26 10.60
N ILE A 133 -3.23 0.75 9.60
CA ILE A 133 -1.77 0.58 9.51
C ILE A 133 -1.07 1.29 10.67
N ALA A 134 -1.38 2.57 10.91
CA ALA A 134 -0.76 3.36 11.96
C ALA A 134 -1.00 2.77 13.35
N ARG A 135 -2.23 2.31 13.62
CA ARG A 135 -2.62 1.67 14.88
C ARG A 135 -1.77 0.43 15.16
N ARG A 136 -1.53 -0.41 14.13
CA ARG A 136 -0.67 -1.61 14.24
C ARG A 136 0.80 -1.27 14.49
N ALA A 137 1.25 -0.12 14.01
CA ALA A 137 2.59 0.41 14.29
C ALA A 137 2.68 1.22 15.61
N GLY A 138 1.58 1.38 16.35
CA GLY A 138 1.55 2.08 17.64
C GLY A 138 1.39 3.61 17.56
N ALA A 139 0.83 4.12 16.46
CA ALA A 139 0.54 5.55 16.28
C ALA A 139 -0.92 5.81 15.89
N SER A 140 -1.28 7.09 15.86
CA SER A 140 -2.55 7.59 15.34
C SER A 140 -2.27 8.60 14.23
N VAL A 141 -3.08 8.57 13.18
CA VAL A 141 -2.97 9.46 12.02
C VAL A 141 -4.35 9.89 11.54
N ASP A 142 -4.38 11.02 10.84
CA ASP A 142 -5.54 11.55 10.13
C ASP A 142 -5.21 11.75 8.65
N LEU A 143 -6.11 11.30 7.76
CA LEU A 143 -6.00 11.53 6.32
C LEU A 143 -6.89 12.70 5.91
N ARG A 144 -6.28 13.82 5.54
CA ARG A 144 -6.97 15.01 5.04
C ARG A 144 -6.97 15.00 3.52
N PRO A 145 -8.10 14.69 2.88
CA PRO A 145 -8.17 14.66 1.43
C PRO A 145 -8.11 16.08 0.84
N PHE A 146 -7.53 16.21 -0.35
CA PHE A 146 -7.57 17.42 -1.18
C PHE A 146 -7.11 18.71 -0.47
N GLN A 147 -6.01 18.64 0.28
CA GLN A 147 -5.29 19.81 0.78
C GLN A 147 -4.53 20.45 -0.39
N GLY A 148 -5.24 21.26 -1.18
CA GLY A 148 -4.81 21.62 -2.52
C GLY A 148 -4.90 20.42 -3.46
N ASP A 149 -3.81 20.13 -4.17
CA ASP A 149 -3.75 19.02 -5.14
C ASP A 149 -3.24 17.70 -4.53
N VAL A 150 -3.03 17.64 -3.21
CA VAL A 150 -2.51 16.45 -2.51
C VAL A 150 -3.43 16.03 -1.36
N CYS A 151 -3.34 14.76 -0.96
CA CYS A 151 -3.88 14.32 0.32
C CYS A 151 -2.77 14.34 1.37
N VAL A 152 -3.08 14.71 2.61
CA VAL A 152 -2.09 14.77 3.70
C VAL A 152 -2.43 13.73 4.76
N LEU A 153 -1.48 12.86 5.05
CA LEU A 153 -1.47 12.02 6.25
C LEU A 153 -0.69 12.76 7.34
N ALA A 154 -1.35 13.15 8.43
CA ALA A 154 -0.70 13.79 9.56
C ALA A 154 -0.78 12.89 10.79
N THR A 155 0.23 12.92 11.65
CA THR A 155 0.12 12.31 12.98
C THR A 155 -0.92 13.06 13.80
N ALA A 156 -1.81 12.32 14.47
CA ALA A 156 -2.84 12.88 15.32
C ALA A 156 -2.30 13.31 16.70
#